data_AF-A0A9P8DFA3-F1
#
_entry.id   AF-A0A9P8DFA3-F1
#
_cell.length_a   1.000
_cell.length_b   1.000
_cell.length_c   1.000
_cell.angle_alpha   90.00
_cell.angle_beta   90.00
_cell.angle_gamma   90.00
#
_symmetry.space_group_name_H-M   'P 1'
#
loop_
_entity.id
_entity.type
_entity.pdbx_description
1 polymer ?
#
loop_
_entity_poly.entity_id
_entity_poly.type
_entity_poly.pdbx_seq_one_letter_code
_entity_poly.pdbx_strand_id
1 'polypeptide(L)'
;MDMAIDKSLSFVEDWDAVSTTKVHIAAAGGGGVLDALREQPWAIDELDEHGEAPIHVAVGSNNFEGLEQLMAAKADVNRQTSLGYTPLMTAASDENDTMLQRLLGHSECRKGINQVNIQGTTALHSAVESGSLACVRLLLDAGALATKTDEYGRTPMSYLEWGNQDQQEAYDTIKLLQDYGADIESKDNLGMTPILWACQQGNFPVFGALVRAGASLGAIDSNRNGIIHMAAFSNDFDVVNYLAEQDLEEIDTQLRNLSQNDNPLGSLRPLLTQEQQQTFIKFYFKLLILDLERHMLTLRSIQEAIQDRDSEATTELLDILIKSNEASFRQELVGWYRGLKFYVLDSQWDKLSEAIYEEYEEISEKTERAAIARGKTLTDPEMEEFF
;
A
#
# COMPACT_ATOMS: atom_id res chain seq x y z
N MET A 1 1.10 -8.78 56.45
CA MET A 1 2.29 -8.07 56.94
C MET A 1 3.45 -9.02 56.76
N ASP A 2 4.17 -8.77 55.66
CA ASP A 2 5.50 -9.22 55.27
C ASP A 2 5.87 -10.70 55.34
N MET A 3 5.72 -11.36 54.18
CA MET A 3 6.73 -12.31 53.70
C MET A 3 7.31 -11.72 52.42
N ALA A 4 8.06 -10.62 52.59
CA ALA A 4 9.06 -10.22 51.62
C ALA A 4 10.10 -11.35 51.58
N ILE A 5 9.99 -12.24 50.60
CA ILE A 5 11.01 -13.25 50.35
C ILE A 5 12.22 -12.50 49.80
N ASP A 6 13.26 -12.57 50.61
CA ASP A 6 14.57 -11.97 50.50
C ASP A 6 15.14 -12.03 49.07
N LYS A 7 15.25 -10.85 48.45
CA LYS A 7 15.88 -10.62 47.14
C LYS A 7 17.38 -10.32 47.26
N SER A 8 18.01 -10.66 48.39
CA SER A 8 19.43 -10.36 48.60
C SER A 8 20.18 -11.53 49.22
N LEU A 9 21.24 -11.95 48.53
CA LEU A 9 22.37 -12.75 49.03
C LEU A 9 22.28 -14.28 48.86
N SER A 10 22.36 -14.72 47.61
CA SER A 10 23.46 -15.59 47.20
C SER A 10 23.63 -15.56 45.67
N PHE A 11 24.86 -15.33 45.21
CA PHE A 11 25.32 -15.44 43.81
C PHE A 11 25.01 -14.25 42.88
N VAL A 12 25.85 -13.23 42.97
CA VAL A 12 26.11 -12.30 41.87
C VAL A 12 27.21 -12.95 41.02
N GLU A 13 26.82 -13.68 39.98
CA GLU A 13 27.65 -13.97 38.82
C GLU A 13 26.78 -13.70 37.57
N ASP A 14 27.23 -12.74 36.77
CA ASP A 14 26.83 -12.42 35.39
C ASP A 14 25.35 -12.29 35.05
N TRP A 15 24.86 -11.05 35.03
CA TRP A 15 23.59 -10.64 34.41
C TRP A 15 23.63 -10.65 32.86
N ASP A 16 24.67 -11.22 32.26
CA ASP A 16 24.89 -11.30 30.80
C ASP A 16 24.64 -12.71 30.21
N ALA A 17 24.01 -13.63 30.96
CA ALA A 17 23.59 -14.93 30.44
C ALA A 17 22.07 -15.10 30.56
N VAL A 18 21.32 -14.41 29.69
CA VAL A 18 19.88 -14.66 29.48
C VAL A 18 19.77 -16.07 28.91
N SER A 19 19.57 -17.06 29.79
CA SER A 19 19.65 -18.47 29.42
C SER A 19 18.26 -19.05 29.19
N THR A 20 18.07 -19.66 28.02
CA THR A 20 16.92 -20.48 27.67
C THR A 20 16.62 -21.46 28.81
N THR A 21 15.45 -21.30 29.44
CA THR A 21 15.08 -22.06 30.65
C THR A 21 14.59 -23.47 30.31
N LYS A 22 14.48 -24.37 31.30
CA LYS A 22 13.89 -25.70 31.08
C LYS A 22 12.44 -25.62 30.61
N VAL A 23 11.72 -24.56 30.98
CA VAL A 23 10.34 -24.34 30.55
C VAL A 23 10.30 -24.01 29.06
N HIS A 24 11.24 -23.20 28.54
CA HIS A 24 11.38 -22.95 27.09
C HIS A 24 11.69 -24.23 26.33
N ILE A 25 12.64 -25.04 26.82
CA ILE A 25 13.02 -26.31 26.19
C ILE A 25 11.82 -27.29 26.17
N ALA A 26 11.08 -27.38 27.27
CA ALA A 26 9.89 -28.21 27.35
C ALA A 26 8.75 -27.70 26.46
N ALA A 27 8.63 -26.37 26.29
CA ALA A 27 7.67 -25.74 25.40
C ALA A 27 8.01 -25.98 23.92
N ALA A 28 9.29 -26.06 23.56
CA ALA A 28 9.71 -26.45 22.21
C ALA A 28 9.49 -27.95 21.91
N GLY A 29 9.53 -28.81 22.95
CA GLY A 29 9.35 -30.25 22.84
C GLY A 29 7.91 -30.73 23.05
N GLY A 30 7.63 -32.01 22.81
CA GLY A 30 6.28 -32.58 22.90
C GLY A 30 5.74 -32.87 24.31
N GLY A 31 6.15 -32.13 25.36
CA GLY A 31 5.61 -32.29 26.71
C GLY A 31 6.60 -32.03 27.86
N GLY A 32 6.12 -32.14 29.10
CA GLY A 32 6.93 -31.94 30.31
C GLY A 32 7.00 -30.49 30.79
N VAL A 33 6.18 -29.59 30.24
CA VAL A 33 6.13 -28.18 30.65
C VAL A 33 5.74 -28.06 32.13
N LEU A 34 4.74 -28.80 32.60
CA LEU A 34 4.34 -28.77 34.01
C LEU A 34 5.45 -29.25 34.96
N ASP A 35 6.25 -30.23 34.54
CA ASP A 35 7.38 -30.72 35.34
C ASP A 35 8.51 -29.68 35.36
N ALA A 36 8.81 -29.07 34.20
CA ALA A 36 9.75 -27.95 34.11
C ALA A 36 9.30 -26.74 34.96
N LEU A 37 8.01 -26.42 34.97
CA LEU A 37 7.43 -25.35 35.80
C LEU A 37 7.47 -25.67 37.29
N ARG A 38 7.40 -26.95 37.70
CA ARG A 38 7.62 -27.32 39.11
C ARG A 38 9.05 -27.02 39.56
N GLU A 39 10.02 -27.19 38.66
CA GLU A 39 11.43 -26.88 38.93
C GLU A 39 11.74 -25.38 38.79
N GLN A 40 11.09 -24.70 37.84
CA GLN A 40 11.33 -23.29 37.48
C GLN A 40 10.02 -22.51 37.37
N PRO A 41 9.27 -22.31 38.46
CA PRO A 41 7.95 -21.65 38.43
C PRO A 41 8.05 -20.18 38.05
N TRP A 42 9.20 -19.55 38.31
CA TRP A 42 9.49 -18.17 37.94
C TRP A 42 9.58 -17.98 36.43
N ALA A 43 9.82 -19.03 35.64
CA ALA A 43 10.11 -18.93 34.21
C ALA A 43 8.86 -18.94 33.30
N ILE A 44 7.65 -18.95 33.87
CA ILE A 44 6.39 -19.11 33.11
C ILE A 44 6.16 -18.04 32.03
N ASP A 45 6.58 -16.80 32.31
CA ASP A 45 6.44 -15.63 31.41
C ASP A 45 7.79 -14.88 31.21
N GLU A 46 8.90 -15.47 31.68
CA GLU A 46 10.24 -14.91 31.50
C GLU A 46 10.68 -15.04 30.06
N LEU A 47 11.41 -14.05 29.57
CA LEU A 47 11.91 -14.03 28.20
C LEU A 47 13.26 -14.73 28.12
N ASP A 48 13.45 -15.57 27.11
CA ASP A 48 14.75 -16.17 26.78
C ASP A 48 15.69 -15.21 26.02
N GLU A 49 16.79 -15.75 25.49
CA GLU A 49 17.78 -15.00 24.72
C GLU A 49 17.25 -14.43 23.40
N HIS A 50 16.16 -14.99 22.88
CA HIS A 50 15.44 -14.49 21.70
C HIS A 50 14.38 -13.46 22.08
N GLY A 51 14.18 -13.21 23.37
CA GLY A 51 13.16 -12.33 23.89
C GLY A 51 11.78 -12.97 23.85
N GLU A 52 11.68 -14.29 23.80
CA GLU A 52 10.44 -15.04 23.73
C GLU A 52 10.10 -15.63 25.09
N ALA A 53 8.84 -15.56 25.51
CA ALA A 53 8.34 -16.34 26.64
C ALA A 53 8.05 -17.79 26.21
N PRO A 54 7.98 -18.78 27.14
CA PRO A 54 7.74 -20.18 26.78
C PRO A 54 6.48 -20.41 25.94
N ILE A 55 5.46 -19.57 26.10
CA ILE A 55 4.23 -19.67 25.30
C ILE A 55 4.44 -19.36 23.82
N HIS A 56 5.35 -18.44 23.47
CA HIS A 56 5.71 -18.17 22.07
C HIS A 56 6.41 -19.37 21.47
N VAL A 57 7.38 -19.94 22.21
CA VAL A 57 8.10 -21.15 21.80
C VAL A 57 7.16 -22.32 21.59
N ALA A 58 6.16 -22.51 22.46
CA ALA A 58 5.14 -23.53 22.28
C ALA A 58 4.30 -23.31 21.02
N VAL A 59 3.92 -22.07 20.74
CA VAL A 59 3.14 -21.72 19.55
C VAL A 59 3.95 -21.92 18.27
N GLY A 60 5.16 -21.37 18.18
CA GLY A 60 6.03 -21.49 17.00
C GLY A 60 6.51 -22.93 16.76
N SER A 61 6.62 -23.74 17.81
CA SER A 61 6.94 -25.18 17.68
C SER A 61 5.71 -26.06 17.42
N ASN A 62 4.53 -25.46 17.26
CA ASN A 62 3.24 -26.14 17.09
C ASN A 62 2.93 -27.15 18.22
N ASN A 63 3.37 -26.85 19.44
CA ASN A 63 3.22 -27.70 20.61
C ASN A 63 1.90 -27.40 21.35
N PHE A 64 0.82 -27.99 20.87
CA PHE A 64 -0.51 -27.85 21.48
C PHE A 64 -0.54 -28.32 22.94
N GLU A 65 0.14 -29.41 23.28
CA GLU A 65 0.14 -29.92 24.65
C GLU A 65 0.87 -28.96 25.60
N GLY A 66 2.02 -28.43 25.19
CA GLY A 66 2.75 -27.43 25.96
C GLY A 66 1.94 -26.14 26.15
N LEU A 67 1.25 -25.67 25.11
CA LEU A 67 0.34 -24.53 25.22
C LEU A 67 -0.74 -24.77 26.29
N GLU A 68 -1.46 -25.89 26.23
CA GLU A 68 -2.51 -26.21 27.21
C GLU A 68 -1.96 -26.34 28.64
N GLN A 69 -0.75 -26.88 28.79
CA GLN A 69 -0.05 -26.95 30.08
C GLN A 69 0.32 -25.57 30.62
N LEU A 70 0.83 -24.66 29.78
CA LEU A 70 1.12 -23.28 30.14
C LEU A 70 -0.16 -22.52 30.53
N MET A 71 -1.23 -22.68 29.75
CA MET A 71 -2.53 -22.08 30.03
C MET A 71 -3.13 -22.58 31.35
N ALA A 72 -3.02 -23.89 31.63
CA ALA A 72 -3.44 -24.47 32.91
C ALA A 72 -2.63 -23.92 34.10
N ALA A 73 -1.35 -23.61 33.87
CA ALA A 73 -0.47 -22.96 34.84
C ALA A 73 -0.69 -21.44 34.96
N LYS A 74 -1.64 -20.87 34.19
CA LYS A 74 -1.97 -19.44 34.13
C LYS A 74 -0.85 -18.56 33.57
N ALA A 75 -0.11 -19.07 32.58
CA ALA A 75 0.76 -18.23 31.75
C ALA A 75 -0.06 -17.10 31.10
N ASP A 76 0.57 -15.95 30.88
CA ASP A 76 -0.07 -14.84 30.19
C ASP A 76 -0.19 -15.15 28.69
N VAL A 77 -1.40 -15.46 28.23
CA VAL A 77 -1.68 -15.78 26.82
C VAL A 77 -1.42 -14.62 25.86
N ASN A 78 -1.35 -13.39 26.38
CA ASN A 78 -1.02 -12.20 25.60
C ASN A 78 0.36 -11.66 25.96
N ARG A 79 1.23 -12.47 26.60
CA ARG A 79 2.60 -12.07 26.91
C ARG A 79 3.27 -11.58 25.64
N GLN A 80 3.91 -10.43 25.68
CA GLN A 80 4.65 -9.91 24.53
C GLN A 80 6.11 -10.34 24.57
N THR A 81 6.69 -10.63 23.41
CA THR A 81 8.13 -10.76 23.23
C THR A 81 8.84 -9.41 23.44
N SER A 82 10.18 -9.41 23.41
CA SER A 82 11.00 -8.20 23.42
C SER A 82 10.66 -7.23 22.27
N LEU A 83 10.16 -7.75 21.15
CA LEU A 83 9.70 -6.99 19.98
C LEU A 83 8.19 -6.72 19.99
N GLY A 84 7.50 -7.04 21.08
CA GLY A 84 6.07 -6.77 21.21
C GLY A 84 5.16 -7.79 20.55
N TYR A 85 5.69 -8.88 19.98
CA TYR A 85 4.86 -9.91 19.37
C TYR A 85 4.07 -10.67 20.44
N THR A 86 2.80 -10.93 20.17
CA THR A 86 1.96 -11.82 21.00
C THR A 86 1.97 -13.23 20.42
N PRO A 87 1.60 -14.27 21.18
CA PRO A 87 1.48 -15.63 20.64
C PRO A 87 0.49 -15.71 19.49
N LEU A 88 -0.54 -14.86 19.49
CA LEU A 88 -1.53 -14.77 18.42
C LEU A 88 -0.91 -14.24 17.11
N MET A 89 0.02 -13.28 17.19
CA MET A 89 0.77 -12.79 16.03
C MET A 89 1.69 -13.87 15.47
N THR A 90 2.41 -14.60 16.33
CA THR A 90 3.25 -15.73 15.91
C THR A 90 2.45 -16.77 15.13
N ALA A 91 1.31 -17.21 15.66
CA ALA A 91 0.44 -18.18 14.97
C ALA A 91 -0.10 -17.65 13.63
N ALA A 92 -0.39 -16.35 13.53
CA ALA A 92 -0.86 -15.71 12.31
C ALA A 92 0.23 -15.62 11.23
N SER A 93 1.46 -15.25 11.62
CA SER A 93 2.63 -15.21 10.73
C SER A 93 3.00 -16.60 10.20
N ASP A 94 2.84 -17.65 11.01
CA ASP A 94 3.13 -19.04 10.63
C ASP A 94 1.99 -19.71 9.83
N GLU A 95 0.94 -18.96 9.47
CA GLU A 95 -0.25 -19.45 8.77
C GLU A 95 -0.98 -20.60 9.51
N ASN A 96 -0.79 -20.71 10.83
CA ASN A 96 -1.27 -21.83 11.64
C ASN A 96 -2.66 -21.55 12.21
N ASP A 97 -3.67 -21.70 11.37
CA ASP A 97 -5.09 -21.50 11.70
C ASP A 97 -5.57 -22.38 12.87
N THR A 98 -5.04 -23.60 12.98
CA THR A 98 -5.38 -24.53 14.07
C THR A 98 -4.86 -24.03 15.41
N MET A 99 -3.60 -23.58 15.48
CA MET A 99 -3.02 -22.98 16.69
C MET A 99 -3.71 -21.66 17.04
N LEU A 100 -3.99 -20.84 16.04
CA LEU A 100 -4.71 -19.59 16.20
C LEU A 100 -6.13 -19.83 16.76
N GLN A 101 -6.85 -20.84 16.25
CA GLN A 101 -8.15 -21.24 16.78
C GLN A 101 -8.08 -21.70 18.23
N ARG A 102 -7.02 -22.43 18.62
CA ARG A 102 -6.78 -22.85 20.01
C ARG A 102 -6.58 -21.67 20.94
N LEU A 103 -5.68 -20.75 20.58
CA LEU A 103 -5.43 -19.51 21.33
C LEU A 103 -6.73 -18.70 21.49
N LEU A 104 -7.48 -18.50 20.41
CA LEU A 104 -8.77 -17.79 20.42
C LEU A 104 -9.87 -18.53 21.19
N GLY A 105 -9.71 -19.82 21.51
CA GLY A 105 -10.57 -20.55 22.42
C GLY A 105 -10.48 -20.05 23.86
N HIS A 106 -9.36 -19.44 24.25
CA HIS A 106 -9.17 -18.85 25.56
C HIS A 106 -9.70 -17.41 25.59
N SER A 107 -10.68 -17.15 26.45
CA SER A 107 -11.35 -15.84 26.53
C SER A 107 -10.41 -14.66 26.83
N GLU A 108 -9.30 -14.89 27.55
CA GLU A 108 -8.30 -13.86 27.84
C GLU A 108 -7.51 -13.45 26.59
N CYS A 109 -7.29 -14.36 25.64
CA CYS A 109 -6.61 -14.04 24.37
C CYS A 109 -7.42 -13.00 23.57
N ARG A 110 -8.75 -13.15 23.54
CA ARG A 110 -9.65 -12.21 22.83
C ARG A 110 -9.60 -10.79 23.39
N LYS A 111 -9.30 -10.61 24.68
CA LYS A 111 -9.14 -9.27 25.27
C LYS A 111 -7.91 -8.54 24.71
N GLY A 112 -6.90 -9.30 24.27
CA GLY A 112 -5.67 -8.80 23.67
C GLY A 112 -5.64 -8.83 22.14
N ILE A 113 -6.75 -9.15 21.46
CA ILE A 113 -6.75 -9.41 20.01
C ILE A 113 -6.23 -8.24 19.16
N ASN A 114 -6.37 -7.00 19.66
CA ASN A 114 -5.91 -5.78 19.01
C ASN A 114 -4.64 -5.19 19.66
N GLN A 115 -3.91 -5.98 20.46
CA GLN A 115 -2.58 -5.58 20.92
C GLN A 115 -1.65 -5.41 19.74
N VAL A 116 -0.67 -4.53 19.92
CA VAL A 116 0.26 -4.14 18.87
C VAL A 116 1.69 -4.44 19.28
N ASN A 117 2.51 -4.84 18.30
CA ASN A 117 3.95 -4.95 18.50
C ASN A 117 4.64 -3.58 18.43
N ILE A 118 5.98 -3.54 18.46
CA ILE A 118 6.74 -2.28 18.40
C ILE A 118 6.59 -1.48 17.09
N GLN A 119 6.02 -2.08 16.03
CA GLN A 119 5.74 -1.40 14.76
C GLN A 119 4.27 -0.97 14.67
N GLY A 120 3.48 -1.19 15.73
CA GLY A 120 2.05 -0.89 15.73
C GLY A 120 1.19 -1.97 15.05
N THR A 121 1.77 -3.09 14.61
CA THR A 121 1.02 -4.12 13.87
C THR A 121 0.27 -5.05 14.82
N THR A 122 -0.90 -5.54 14.38
CA THR A 122 -1.73 -6.52 15.11
C THR A 122 -1.58 -7.93 14.51
N ALA A 123 -2.12 -8.95 15.16
CA ALA A 123 -2.20 -10.30 14.58
C ALA A 123 -2.92 -10.31 13.22
N LEU A 124 -3.87 -9.40 12.99
CA LEU A 124 -4.57 -9.30 11.70
C LEU A 124 -3.65 -8.78 10.58
N HIS A 125 -2.70 -7.89 10.89
CA HIS A 125 -1.70 -7.47 9.90
C HIS A 125 -0.83 -8.67 9.50
N SER A 126 -0.31 -9.41 10.48
CA SER A 126 0.50 -10.61 10.24
C SER A 126 -0.24 -11.69 9.44
N ALA A 127 -1.54 -11.90 9.70
CA ALA A 127 -2.35 -12.87 8.95
C ALA A 127 -2.58 -12.45 7.48
N VAL A 128 -2.70 -11.15 7.21
CA VAL A 128 -2.87 -10.63 5.84
C VAL A 128 -1.54 -10.66 5.09
N GLU A 129 -0.45 -10.32 5.77
CA GLU A 129 0.93 -10.41 5.26
C GLU A 129 1.29 -11.85 4.86
N SER A 130 0.90 -12.84 5.68
CA SER A 130 1.15 -14.26 5.39
C SER A 130 0.22 -14.85 4.31
N GLY A 131 -0.81 -14.12 3.89
CA GLY A 131 -1.78 -14.60 2.90
C GLY A 131 -2.79 -15.63 3.44
N SER A 132 -2.83 -15.86 4.76
CA SER A 132 -3.70 -16.89 5.35
C SER A 132 -5.14 -16.39 5.53
N LEU A 133 -5.98 -16.59 4.51
CA LEU A 133 -7.41 -16.25 4.55
C LEU A 133 -8.14 -16.89 5.75
N ALA A 134 -7.73 -18.09 6.15
CA ALA A 134 -8.28 -18.77 7.33
C ALA A 134 -7.97 -18.01 8.64
N CYS A 135 -6.71 -17.58 8.83
CA CYS A 135 -6.32 -16.78 9.99
C CYS A 135 -7.01 -15.42 9.98
N VAL A 136 -7.09 -14.75 8.82
CA VAL A 136 -7.81 -13.47 8.68
C VAL A 136 -9.25 -13.62 9.15
N ARG A 137 -9.97 -14.65 8.70
CA ARG A 137 -11.35 -14.91 9.11
C ARG A 137 -11.49 -15.16 10.60
N LEU A 138 -10.67 -16.04 11.17
CA LEU A 138 -10.71 -16.35 12.60
C LEU A 138 -10.49 -15.11 13.47
N LEU A 139 -9.54 -14.25 13.09
CA LEU A 139 -9.25 -13.02 13.81
C LEU A 139 -10.40 -12.01 13.72
N LEU A 140 -10.96 -11.80 12.53
CA LEU A 140 -12.09 -10.90 12.33
C LEU A 140 -13.33 -11.36 13.09
N ASP A 141 -13.68 -12.65 12.99
CA ASP A 141 -14.81 -13.25 13.71
C ASP A 141 -14.63 -13.15 15.24
N ALA A 142 -13.38 -13.12 15.72
CA ALA A 142 -13.04 -12.94 17.14
C ALA A 142 -12.97 -11.46 17.59
N GLY A 143 -13.19 -10.50 16.70
CA GLY A 143 -13.25 -9.06 17.01
C GLY A 143 -11.98 -8.26 16.72
N ALA A 144 -11.09 -8.76 15.86
CA ALA A 144 -9.98 -7.96 15.35
C ALA A 144 -10.50 -6.77 14.52
N LEU A 145 -9.87 -5.61 14.67
CA LEU A 145 -10.25 -4.39 13.97
C LEU A 145 -9.57 -4.33 12.60
N ALA A 146 -10.37 -4.47 11.53
CA ALA A 146 -9.89 -4.36 10.15
C ALA A 146 -9.39 -2.95 9.77
N THR A 147 -9.68 -1.93 10.59
CA THR A 147 -9.30 -0.53 10.39
C THR A 147 -8.12 -0.09 11.26
N LYS A 148 -7.55 -0.99 12.07
CA LYS A 148 -6.44 -0.64 12.97
C LYS A 148 -5.21 -0.32 12.14
N THR A 149 -4.56 0.80 12.40
CA THR A 149 -3.34 1.17 11.68
C THR A 149 -2.08 0.85 12.48
N ASP A 150 -1.01 0.56 11.78
CA ASP A 150 0.35 0.49 12.33
C ASP A 150 0.96 1.89 12.56
N GLU A 151 2.24 1.96 12.94
CA GLU A 151 2.95 3.25 13.15
C GLU A 151 3.13 4.08 11.88
N TYR A 152 3.03 3.46 10.70
CA TYR A 152 3.13 4.11 9.40
C TYR A 152 1.76 4.51 8.85
N GLY A 153 0.67 4.26 9.58
CA GLY A 153 -0.69 4.55 9.13
C GLY A 153 -1.27 3.49 8.19
N ARG A 154 -0.59 2.35 8.00
CA ARG A 154 -1.04 1.26 7.13
C ARG A 154 -2.10 0.43 7.82
N THR A 155 -3.16 0.09 7.11
CA THR A 155 -4.19 -0.85 7.58
C THR A 155 -3.76 -2.29 7.25
N PRO A 156 -4.43 -3.34 7.79
CA PRO A 156 -4.15 -4.72 7.40
C PRO A 156 -4.28 -4.94 5.89
N MET A 157 -5.17 -4.23 5.20
CA MET A 157 -5.32 -4.35 3.74
C MET A 157 -4.05 -3.88 3.00
N SER A 158 -3.34 -2.89 3.53
CA SER A 158 -2.04 -2.42 3.05
C SER A 158 -0.88 -3.35 3.39
N TYR A 159 -1.14 -4.60 3.81
CA TYR A 159 -0.10 -5.62 3.98
C TYR A 159 -0.21 -6.75 2.95
N LEU A 160 -1.25 -6.74 2.10
CA LEU A 160 -1.47 -7.75 1.06
C LEU A 160 -0.30 -7.84 0.08
N GLU A 161 0.40 -6.74 -0.18
CA GLU A 161 1.49 -6.67 -1.16
C GLU A 161 2.71 -7.51 -0.79
N TRP A 162 2.92 -7.81 0.50
CA TRP A 162 3.99 -8.68 0.97
C TRP A 162 3.60 -10.16 1.00
N GLY A 163 2.31 -10.46 0.82
CA GLY A 163 1.81 -11.82 0.72
C GLY A 163 2.13 -12.50 -0.60
N ASN A 164 2.21 -13.83 -0.57
CA ASN A 164 2.44 -14.71 -1.70
C ASN A 164 1.15 -15.33 -2.28
N GLN A 165 -0.01 -14.85 -1.82
CA GLN A 165 -1.33 -15.32 -2.18
C GLN A 165 -1.67 -15.09 -3.67
N ASP A 166 -2.48 -15.98 -4.23
CA ASP A 166 -2.94 -15.80 -5.61
C ASP A 166 -3.98 -14.67 -5.74
N GLN A 167 -4.35 -14.30 -6.97
CA GLN A 167 -5.29 -13.20 -7.22
C GLN A 167 -6.69 -13.46 -6.64
N GLN A 168 -7.13 -14.72 -6.56
CA GLN A 168 -8.44 -15.07 -6.03
C GLN A 168 -8.43 -15.03 -4.50
N GLU A 169 -7.37 -15.55 -3.87
CA GLU A 169 -7.15 -15.48 -2.42
C GLU A 169 -7.02 -14.02 -1.96
N ALA A 170 -6.23 -13.19 -2.66
CA ALA A 170 -6.14 -11.76 -2.40
C ALA A 170 -7.53 -11.09 -2.48
N TYR A 171 -8.31 -11.42 -3.52
CA TYR A 171 -9.65 -10.85 -3.71
C TYR A 171 -10.60 -11.25 -2.57
N ASP A 172 -10.57 -12.51 -2.15
CA ASP A 172 -11.40 -13.01 -1.06
C ASP A 172 -10.99 -12.39 0.28
N THR A 173 -9.70 -12.19 0.52
CA THR A 173 -9.18 -11.44 1.68
C THR A 173 -9.63 -9.98 1.67
N ILE A 174 -9.55 -9.30 0.52
CA ILE A 174 -10.02 -7.90 0.37
C ILE A 174 -11.51 -7.80 0.67
N LYS A 175 -12.34 -8.70 0.10
CA LYS A 175 -13.79 -8.71 0.35
C LYS A 175 -14.11 -8.96 1.80
N LEU A 176 -13.42 -9.90 2.43
CA LEU A 176 -13.60 -10.18 3.85
C LEU A 176 -13.22 -8.96 4.70
N LEU A 177 -12.12 -8.27 4.42
CA LEU A 177 -11.74 -7.05 5.13
C LEU A 177 -12.78 -5.92 4.93
N GLN A 178 -13.32 -5.75 3.71
CA GLN A 178 -14.39 -4.79 3.41
C GLN A 178 -15.69 -5.09 4.18
N ASP A 179 -16.07 -6.37 4.29
CA ASP A 179 -17.25 -6.81 5.06
C ASP A 179 -17.12 -6.43 6.55
N TYR A 180 -15.88 -6.33 7.04
CA TYR A 180 -15.53 -5.87 8.38
C TYR A 180 -15.18 -4.37 8.47
N GLY A 181 -15.49 -3.60 7.41
CA GLY A 181 -15.42 -2.14 7.40
C GLY A 181 -14.06 -1.55 7.02
N ALA A 182 -13.13 -2.34 6.48
CA ALA A 182 -11.90 -1.80 5.91
C ALA A 182 -12.18 -0.99 4.64
N ASP A 183 -11.51 0.15 4.51
CA ASP A 183 -11.57 1.01 3.33
C ASP A 183 -10.46 0.64 2.34
N ILE A 184 -10.83 0.34 1.10
CA ILE A 184 -9.88 0.01 0.03
C ILE A 184 -9.04 1.21 -0.42
N GLU A 185 -9.52 2.42 -0.14
CA GLU A 185 -8.83 3.68 -0.43
C GLU A 185 -8.11 4.27 0.80
N SER A 186 -7.94 3.48 1.87
CA SER A 186 -7.24 3.93 3.08
C SER A 186 -5.83 4.38 2.75
N LYS A 187 -5.45 5.57 3.20
CA LYS A 187 -4.12 6.15 2.99
C LYS A 187 -3.24 6.03 4.23
N ASP A 188 -2.00 5.59 4.02
CA ASP A 188 -0.97 5.63 5.04
C ASP A 188 -0.37 7.03 5.23
N ASN A 189 0.66 7.16 6.08
CA ASN A 189 1.31 8.44 6.37
C ASN A 189 2.05 9.05 5.16
N LEU A 190 2.32 8.26 4.10
CA LEU A 190 2.87 8.71 2.83
C LEU A 190 1.77 9.04 1.82
N GLY A 191 0.51 8.82 2.15
CA GLY A 191 -0.63 8.99 1.25
C GLY A 191 -0.84 7.80 0.30
N MET A 192 -0.11 6.70 0.51
CA MET A 192 -0.19 5.50 -0.32
C MET A 192 -1.47 4.73 0.00
N THR A 193 -2.19 4.32 -1.05
CA THR A 193 -3.30 3.37 -0.96
C THR A 193 -2.78 1.94 -1.18
N PRO A 194 -3.52 0.89 -0.78
CA PRO A 194 -3.14 -0.50 -1.02
C PRO A 194 -2.77 -0.78 -2.49
N ILE A 195 -3.48 -0.19 -3.45
CA ILE A 195 -3.19 -0.39 -4.89
C ILE A 195 -1.87 0.26 -5.33
N LEU A 196 -1.50 1.40 -4.74
CA LEU A 196 -0.19 2.02 -5.01
C LEU A 196 0.95 1.15 -4.47
N TRP A 197 0.79 0.54 -3.29
CA TRP A 197 1.76 -0.41 -2.73
C TRP A 197 1.90 -1.67 -3.59
N ALA A 198 0.78 -2.31 -3.95
CA ALA A 198 0.79 -3.49 -4.83
C ALA A 198 1.43 -3.19 -6.20
N CYS A 199 1.14 -2.01 -6.76
CA CYS A 199 1.77 -1.53 -7.98
C CYS A 199 3.28 -1.34 -7.80
N GLN A 200 3.73 -0.67 -6.73
CA GLN A 200 5.15 -0.38 -6.50
C GLN A 200 5.98 -1.64 -6.27
N GLN A 201 5.41 -2.67 -5.61
CA GLN A 201 6.09 -3.94 -5.37
C GLN A 201 6.07 -4.88 -6.58
N GLY A 202 5.26 -4.59 -7.62
CA GLY A 202 5.10 -5.49 -8.74
C GLY A 202 4.39 -6.79 -8.34
N ASN A 203 3.40 -6.70 -7.44
CA ASN A 203 2.59 -7.84 -7.04
C ASN A 203 1.30 -7.86 -7.88
N PHE A 204 1.42 -8.30 -9.14
CA PHE A 204 0.30 -8.34 -10.08
C PHE A 204 -0.94 -9.11 -9.57
N PRO A 205 -0.82 -10.27 -8.89
CA PRO A 205 -1.98 -10.96 -8.31
C PRO A 205 -2.78 -10.06 -7.35
N VAL A 206 -2.10 -9.39 -6.42
CA VAL A 206 -2.75 -8.47 -5.46
C VAL A 206 -3.28 -7.23 -6.18
N PHE A 207 -2.52 -6.68 -7.12
CA PHE A 207 -2.96 -5.55 -7.94
C PHE A 207 -4.27 -5.86 -8.67
N GLY A 208 -4.33 -6.98 -9.39
CA GLY A 208 -5.52 -7.41 -10.12
C GLY A 208 -6.71 -7.70 -9.20
N ALA A 209 -6.45 -8.17 -7.98
CA ALA A 209 -7.48 -8.37 -6.97
C ALA A 209 -8.06 -7.03 -6.47
N LEU A 210 -7.20 -6.04 -6.19
CA LEU A 210 -7.61 -4.69 -5.78
C LEU A 210 -8.43 -4.00 -6.85
N VAL A 211 -7.99 -4.06 -8.11
CA VAL A 211 -8.76 -3.51 -9.24
C VAL A 211 -10.13 -4.19 -9.36
N ARG A 212 -10.16 -5.53 -9.29
CA ARG A 212 -11.43 -6.28 -9.30
C ARG A 212 -12.33 -5.93 -8.11
N ALA A 213 -11.76 -5.55 -6.97
CA ALA A 213 -12.49 -5.14 -5.77
C ALA A 213 -12.98 -3.68 -5.82
N GLY A 214 -12.58 -2.91 -6.84
CA GLY A 214 -13.01 -1.53 -7.07
C GLY A 214 -12.04 -0.46 -6.58
N ALA A 215 -10.75 -0.79 -6.41
CA ALA A 215 -9.73 0.19 -6.09
C ALA A 215 -9.52 1.20 -7.23
N SER A 216 -9.37 2.47 -6.89
CA SER A 216 -9.19 3.57 -7.83
C SER A 216 -7.79 3.58 -8.45
N LEU A 217 -7.70 3.51 -9.78
CA LEU A 217 -6.44 3.68 -10.50
C LEU A 217 -5.96 5.15 -10.49
N GLY A 218 -6.85 6.09 -10.20
CA GLY A 218 -6.55 7.52 -10.02
C GLY A 218 -5.91 7.90 -8.68
N ALA A 219 -5.55 6.93 -7.83
CA ALA A 219 -4.92 7.20 -6.54
C ALA A 219 -3.54 7.89 -6.70
N ILE A 220 -3.26 8.85 -5.81
CA ILE A 220 -1.97 9.55 -5.71
C ILE A 220 -1.48 9.60 -4.26
N ASP A 221 -0.16 9.50 -4.08
CA ASP A 221 0.52 9.66 -2.80
C ASP A 221 0.64 11.16 -2.40
N SER A 222 1.28 11.42 -1.25
CA SER A 222 1.49 12.79 -0.75
C SER A 222 2.47 13.62 -1.59
N ASN A 223 3.31 12.95 -2.39
CA ASN A 223 4.23 13.57 -3.35
C ASN A 223 3.60 13.72 -4.75
N ARG A 224 2.31 13.38 -4.91
CA ARG A 224 1.57 13.38 -6.17
C ARG A 224 2.04 12.31 -7.17
N ASN A 225 2.73 11.29 -6.70
CA ASN A 225 3.03 10.11 -7.49
C ASN A 225 1.79 9.24 -7.59
N GLY A 226 1.36 9.00 -8.82
CA GLY A 226 0.26 8.09 -9.14
C GLY A 226 0.72 6.68 -9.55
N ILE A 227 -0.21 5.87 -10.03
CA ILE A 227 0.03 4.46 -10.33
C ILE A 227 1.08 4.24 -11.43
N ILE A 228 1.19 5.17 -12.39
CA ILE A 228 2.23 5.13 -13.43
C ILE A 228 3.63 5.33 -12.83
N HIS A 229 3.77 6.20 -11.83
CA HIS A 229 5.04 6.42 -11.14
C HIS A 229 5.43 5.15 -10.38
N MET A 230 4.47 4.52 -9.70
CA MET A 230 4.70 3.26 -8.98
C MET A 230 5.07 2.12 -9.94
N ALA A 231 4.41 2.02 -11.09
CA ALA A 231 4.72 1.03 -12.12
C ALA A 231 6.16 1.21 -12.65
N ALA A 232 6.63 2.45 -12.81
CA ALA A 232 8.02 2.75 -13.19
C ALA A 232 9.05 2.19 -12.20
N PHE A 233 8.73 2.20 -10.89
CA PHE A 233 9.59 1.65 -9.84
C PHE A 233 9.59 0.12 -9.76
N SER A 234 8.46 -0.51 -10.09
CA SER A 234 8.16 -1.90 -9.76
C SER A 234 8.91 -2.97 -10.54
N ASN A 235 9.41 -2.64 -11.74
CA ASN A 235 10.03 -3.62 -12.66
C ASN A 235 9.11 -4.81 -13.05
N ASP A 236 7.81 -4.72 -12.78
CA ASP A 236 6.81 -5.71 -13.19
C ASP A 236 6.03 -5.21 -14.42
N PHE A 237 6.18 -5.93 -15.53
CA PHE A 237 5.56 -5.59 -16.81
C PHE A 237 4.10 -5.97 -16.86
N ASP A 238 3.61 -6.85 -15.99
CA ASP A 238 2.22 -7.27 -16.02
C ASP A 238 1.30 -6.13 -15.58
N VAL A 239 1.70 -5.35 -14.57
CA VAL A 239 1.00 -4.12 -14.19
C VAL A 239 1.02 -3.10 -15.33
N VAL A 240 2.17 -2.88 -15.97
CA VAL A 240 2.31 -1.93 -17.10
C VAL A 240 1.45 -2.37 -18.29
N ASN A 241 1.46 -3.65 -18.63
CA ASN A 241 0.67 -4.21 -19.72
C ASN A 241 -0.82 -4.09 -19.42
N TYR A 242 -1.24 -4.41 -18.20
CA TYR A 242 -2.62 -4.24 -17.77
C TYR A 242 -3.07 -2.79 -17.91
N LEU A 243 -2.28 -1.84 -17.40
CA LEU A 243 -2.57 -0.42 -17.55
C LEU A 243 -2.62 0.00 -19.03
N ALA A 244 -1.79 -0.58 -19.90
CA ALA A 244 -1.78 -0.27 -21.34
C ALA A 244 -3.02 -0.72 -22.11
N GLU A 245 -3.75 -1.69 -21.56
CA GLU A 245 -5.00 -2.24 -22.09
C GLU A 245 -6.25 -1.54 -21.56
N GLN A 246 -6.14 -0.81 -20.44
CA GLN A 246 -7.25 -0.04 -19.88
C GLN A 246 -7.44 1.30 -20.61
N ASP A 247 -8.69 1.79 -20.67
CA ASP A 247 -9.00 3.15 -21.12
C ASP A 247 -8.87 4.11 -19.93
N LEU A 248 -7.69 4.70 -19.78
CA LEU A 248 -7.25 5.33 -18.55
C LEU A 248 -7.64 6.81 -18.45
N GLU A 249 -8.94 7.13 -18.61
CA GLU A 249 -9.47 8.48 -18.35
C GLU A 249 -9.16 9.01 -16.95
N GLU A 250 -9.09 8.13 -15.94
CA GLU A 250 -8.79 8.51 -14.55
C GLU A 250 -7.30 8.82 -14.29
N ILE A 251 -6.39 8.25 -15.08
CA ILE A 251 -4.93 8.38 -14.88
C ILE A 251 -4.36 9.60 -15.62
N ASP A 252 -5.13 10.16 -16.57
CA ASP A 252 -4.80 11.32 -17.39
C ASP A 252 -4.27 12.51 -16.56
N THR A 253 -4.82 12.67 -15.34
CA THR A 253 -4.44 13.75 -14.44
C THR A 253 -3.03 13.61 -13.84
N GLN A 254 -2.44 12.42 -13.92
CA GLN A 254 -1.18 12.05 -13.25
C GLN A 254 0.05 12.14 -14.16
N LEU A 255 -0.12 12.29 -15.48
CA LEU A 255 0.97 12.28 -16.47
C LEU A 255 1.72 13.61 -16.61
N ARG A 256 1.17 14.70 -16.04
CA ARG A 256 1.44 16.06 -16.54
C ARG A 256 2.28 16.97 -15.64
N ASN A 257 2.77 16.51 -14.49
CA ASN A 257 3.71 17.31 -13.69
C ASN A 257 5.14 17.09 -14.20
N LEU A 258 5.45 17.77 -15.30
CA LEU A 258 6.70 17.69 -16.08
C LEU A 258 7.75 18.71 -15.62
N SER A 259 7.84 19.06 -14.32
CA SER A 259 9.07 19.66 -13.81
C SER A 259 10.20 18.65 -14.01
N GLN A 260 11.38 19.14 -14.44
CA GLN A 260 12.52 18.36 -14.96
C GLN A 260 13.09 17.27 -14.02
N ASN A 261 12.48 16.99 -12.87
CA ASN A 261 12.85 15.93 -11.91
C ASN A 261 11.66 15.13 -11.33
N ASP A 262 10.40 15.46 -11.67
CA ASP A 262 9.20 14.83 -11.06
C ASP A 262 8.44 13.94 -12.04
N ASN A 263 8.97 13.71 -13.25
CA ASN A 263 8.32 12.84 -14.24
C ASN A 263 8.57 11.34 -13.92
N PRO A 264 7.62 10.43 -14.29
CA PRO A 264 7.78 8.99 -14.06
C PRO A 264 9.06 8.39 -14.68
N LEU A 265 9.61 9.04 -15.72
CA LEU A 265 10.81 8.60 -16.44
C LEU A 265 12.11 8.89 -15.67
N GLY A 266 12.17 9.97 -14.87
CA GLY A 266 13.29 10.29 -13.99
C GLY A 266 13.40 9.32 -12.81
N SER A 267 12.30 8.66 -12.48
CA SER A 267 12.21 7.59 -11.48
C SER A 267 12.57 6.20 -12.02
N LEU A 268 12.84 6.06 -13.32
CA LEU A 268 13.32 4.80 -13.90
C LEU A 268 14.67 4.44 -13.28
N ARG A 269 14.63 3.56 -12.28
CA ARG A 269 15.82 3.08 -11.58
C ARG A 269 16.83 2.50 -12.59
N PRO A 270 18.14 2.55 -12.28
CA PRO A 270 19.19 1.95 -13.12
C PRO A 270 19.15 0.40 -13.20
N LEU A 271 18.11 -0.25 -12.66
CA LEU A 271 17.98 -1.71 -12.57
C LEU A 271 17.15 -2.34 -13.71
N LEU A 272 16.53 -1.53 -14.58
CA LEU A 272 15.76 -2.01 -15.74
C LEU A 272 16.68 -2.40 -16.90
N THR A 273 16.36 -3.46 -17.63
CA THR A 273 17.02 -3.74 -18.92
C THR A 273 16.62 -2.68 -19.96
N GLN A 274 17.41 -2.53 -21.03
CA GLN A 274 17.12 -1.55 -22.08
C GLN A 274 15.75 -1.81 -22.76
N GLU A 275 15.37 -3.09 -22.92
CA GLU A 275 14.06 -3.47 -23.49
C GLU A 275 12.91 -3.05 -22.57
N GLN A 276 13.08 -3.29 -21.27
CA GLN A 276 12.13 -2.93 -20.22
C GLN A 276 11.92 -1.41 -20.14
N GLN A 277 13.01 -0.63 -20.18
CA GLN A 277 12.95 0.83 -20.25
C GLN A 277 12.21 1.30 -21.51
N GLN A 278 12.50 0.71 -22.68
CA GLN A 278 11.81 1.07 -23.92
C GLN A 278 10.32 0.76 -23.88
N THR A 279 9.91 -0.36 -23.27
CA THR A 279 8.49 -0.69 -23.12
C THR A 279 7.79 0.34 -22.23
N PHE A 280 8.41 0.73 -21.11
CA PHE A 280 7.85 1.76 -20.24
C PHE A 280 7.80 3.14 -20.92
N ILE A 281 8.86 3.55 -21.63
CA ILE A 281 8.89 4.80 -22.41
C ILE A 281 7.76 4.81 -23.45
N LYS A 282 7.60 3.72 -24.20
CA LYS A 282 6.51 3.57 -25.18
C LYS A 282 5.14 3.71 -24.52
N PHE A 283 4.96 3.07 -23.37
CA PHE A 283 3.72 3.15 -22.58
C PHE A 283 3.45 4.58 -22.08
N TYR A 284 4.44 5.20 -21.44
CA TYR A 284 4.35 6.57 -20.94
C TYR A 284 3.96 7.55 -22.05
N PHE A 285 4.67 7.54 -23.18
CA PHE A 285 4.35 8.44 -24.29
C PHE A 285 3.05 8.07 -24.99
N LYS A 286 2.64 6.79 -25.04
CA LYS A 286 1.31 6.42 -25.54
C LYS A 286 0.22 7.09 -24.73
N LEU A 287 0.30 7.05 -23.40
CA LEU A 287 -0.67 7.69 -22.52
C LEU A 287 -0.60 9.22 -22.62
N LEU A 288 0.61 9.79 -22.63
CA LEU A 288 0.80 11.23 -22.78
C LEU A 288 0.23 11.76 -24.10
N ILE A 289 0.37 11.01 -25.19
CA ILE A 289 -0.20 11.39 -26.49
C ILE A 289 -1.73 11.37 -26.43
N LEU A 290 -2.34 10.31 -25.87
CA LEU A 290 -3.81 10.22 -25.73
C LEU A 290 -4.37 11.40 -24.93
N ASP A 291 -3.70 11.75 -23.84
CA ASP A 291 -4.01 12.89 -22.97
C ASP A 291 -3.94 14.24 -23.72
N LEU A 292 -2.87 14.44 -24.51
CA LEU A 292 -2.69 15.64 -25.34
C LEU A 292 -3.74 15.69 -26.46
N GLU A 293 -4.06 14.55 -27.09
CA GLU A 293 -5.11 14.46 -28.12
C GLU A 293 -6.49 14.81 -27.58
N ARG A 294 -6.85 14.35 -26.37
CA ARG A 294 -8.11 14.76 -25.70
C ARG A 294 -8.15 16.27 -25.41
N HIS A 295 -7.03 16.84 -24.99
CA HIS A 295 -6.91 18.28 -24.79
C HIS A 295 -7.14 19.02 -26.12
N MET A 296 -6.47 18.62 -27.19
CA MET A 296 -6.64 19.21 -28.53
C MET A 296 -8.07 19.10 -29.05
N LEU A 297 -8.75 17.98 -28.81
CA LEU A 297 -10.16 17.82 -29.17
C LEU A 297 -11.04 18.85 -28.45
N THR A 298 -10.81 19.07 -27.16
CA THR A 298 -11.55 20.06 -26.37
C THR A 298 -11.29 21.48 -26.90
N LEU A 299 -10.04 21.81 -27.22
CA LEU A 299 -9.68 23.12 -27.82
C LEU A 299 -10.32 23.30 -29.20
N ARG A 300 -10.40 22.25 -30.02
CA ARG A 300 -11.10 22.30 -31.30
C ARG A 300 -12.60 22.56 -31.12
N SER A 301 -13.24 21.89 -30.16
CA SER A 301 -14.65 22.18 -29.82
C SER A 301 -14.84 23.62 -29.33
N ILE A 302 -13.87 24.18 -28.60
CA ILE A 302 -13.89 25.60 -28.22
C ILE A 302 -13.78 26.49 -29.46
N GLN A 303 -12.90 26.20 -30.42
CA GLN A 303 -12.78 26.96 -31.66
C GLN A 303 -14.09 26.94 -32.48
N GLU A 304 -14.76 25.79 -32.55
CA GLU A 304 -16.07 25.67 -33.20
C GLU A 304 -17.13 26.55 -32.50
N ALA A 305 -17.20 26.49 -31.17
CA ALA A 305 -18.11 27.35 -30.38
C ALA A 305 -17.81 28.84 -30.55
N ILE A 306 -16.53 29.23 -30.68
CA ILE A 306 -16.10 30.60 -30.97
C ILE A 306 -16.57 31.05 -32.36
N GLN A 307 -16.48 30.19 -33.38
CA GLN A 307 -16.95 30.48 -34.74
C GLN A 307 -18.46 30.74 -34.76
N ASP A 308 -19.22 29.94 -34.01
CA ASP A 308 -20.67 30.10 -33.85
C ASP A 308 -21.05 31.25 -32.90
N ARG A 309 -20.05 31.86 -32.23
CA ARG A 309 -20.21 32.88 -31.19
C ARG A 309 -21.12 32.44 -30.04
N ASP A 310 -21.07 31.15 -29.72
CA ASP A 310 -21.83 30.57 -28.62
C ASP A 310 -21.09 30.79 -27.30
N SER A 311 -21.51 31.81 -26.55
CA SER A 311 -20.94 32.13 -25.25
C SER A 311 -21.16 31.07 -24.19
N GLU A 312 -22.29 30.35 -24.25
CA GLU A 312 -22.63 29.33 -23.25
C GLU A 312 -21.75 28.11 -23.44
N ALA A 313 -21.71 27.56 -24.66
CA ALA A 313 -20.87 26.41 -25.00
C ALA A 313 -19.37 26.70 -24.80
N THR A 314 -18.90 27.89 -25.20
CA THR A 314 -17.50 28.29 -25.00
C THR A 314 -17.12 28.33 -23.51
N THR A 315 -18.02 28.85 -22.67
CA THR A 315 -17.79 28.94 -21.22
C THR A 315 -17.79 27.56 -20.57
N GLU A 316 -18.72 26.69 -20.95
CA GLU A 316 -18.81 25.32 -20.43
C GLU A 316 -17.57 24.50 -20.79
N LEU A 317 -17.10 24.58 -22.03
CA LEU A 317 -15.87 23.91 -22.47
C LEU A 317 -14.62 24.44 -21.77
N LEU A 318 -14.53 25.75 -21.53
CA LEU A 318 -13.46 26.33 -20.71
C LEU A 318 -13.52 25.82 -19.26
N ASP A 319 -14.72 25.65 -18.69
CA ASP A 319 -14.88 25.09 -17.35
C ASP A 319 -14.47 23.62 -17.26
N ILE A 320 -14.68 22.84 -18.33
CA ILE A 320 -14.14 21.47 -18.44
C ILE A 320 -12.62 21.47 -18.37
N LEU A 321 -11.96 22.34 -19.15
CA LEU A 321 -10.50 22.48 -19.11
C LEU A 321 -10.02 22.97 -17.74
N ILE A 322 -10.71 23.92 -17.11
CA ILE A 322 -10.37 24.40 -15.76
C ILE A 322 -10.41 23.24 -14.76
N LYS A 323 -11.51 22.48 -14.71
CA LYS A 323 -11.65 21.36 -13.77
C LYS A 323 -10.60 20.27 -14.01
N SER A 324 -10.33 19.94 -15.26
CA SER A 324 -9.29 18.97 -15.63
C SER A 324 -7.91 19.45 -15.17
N ASN A 325 -7.57 20.72 -15.43
CA ASN A 325 -6.29 21.29 -15.02
C ASN A 325 -6.16 21.48 -13.50
N GLU A 326 -7.26 21.74 -12.79
CA GLU A 326 -7.30 21.75 -11.32
C GLU A 326 -6.98 20.37 -10.74
N ALA A 327 -7.57 19.31 -11.31
CA ALA A 327 -7.29 17.93 -10.92
C ALA A 327 -5.83 17.53 -11.21
N SER A 328 -5.22 18.05 -12.28
CA SER A 328 -3.80 17.88 -12.58
C SER A 328 -2.88 18.88 -11.87
N PHE A 329 -3.39 19.71 -10.96
CA PHE A 329 -2.64 20.72 -10.21
C PHE A 329 -1.91 21.80 -11.05
N ARG A 330 -2.36 22.09 -12.27
CA ARG A 330 -1.76 23.10 -13.17
C ARG A 330 -2.35 24.48 -12.94
N GLN A 331 -2.04 25.09 -11.80
CA GLN A 331 -2.64 26.35 -11.36
C GLN A 331 -2.41 27.52 -12.34
N GLU A 332 -1.29 27.53 -13.06
CA GLU A 332 -1.01 28.56 -14.08
C GLU A 332 -1.99 28.47 -15.25
N LEU A 333 -2.19 27.27 -15.82
CA LEU A 333 -3.18 27.03 -16.87
C LEU A 333 -4.61 27.29 -16.37
N VAL A 334 -4.94 26.88 -15.15
CA VAL A 334 -6.24 27.21 -14.53
C VAL A 334 -6.45 28.73 -14.50
N GLY A 335 -5.44 29.49 -14.11
CA GLY A 335 -5.47 30.95 -14.13
C GLY A 335 -5.66 31.50 -15.54
N TRP A 336 -4.94 30.95 -16.52
CA TRP A 336 -5.03 31.34 -17.92
C TRP A 336 -6.42 31.08 -18.52
N TYR A 337 -6.96 29.86 -18.38
CA TYR A 337 -8.31 29.52 -18.85
C TYR A 337 -9.41 30.35 -18.19
N ARG A 338 -9.29 30.63 -16.88
CA ARG A 338 -10.19 31.59 -16.20
C ARG A 338 -10.08 32.99 -16.79
N GLY A 339 -8.88 33.40 -17.18
CA GLY A 339 -8.62 34.65 -17.88
C GLY A 339 -9.34 34.74 -19.23
N LEU A 340 -9.34 33.64 -20.01
CA LEU A 340 -10.01 33.59 -21.31
C LEU A 340 -11.52 33.79 -21.23
N LYS A 341 -12.16 33.45 -20.10
CA LYS A 341 -13.60 33.72 -19.89
C LYS A 341 -13.93 35.22 -19.95
N PHE A 342 -12.99 36.11 -19.63
CA PHE A 342 -13.20 37.56 -19.79
C PHE A 342 -13.34 37.97 -21.25
N TYR A 343 -12.64 37.30 -22.19
CA TYR A 343 -12.82 37.59 -23.62
C TYR A 343 -14.21 37.19 -24.11
N VAL A 344 -14.80 36.12 -23.56
CA VAL A 344 -16.19 35.73 -23.85
C VAL A 344 -17.16 36.82 -23.36
N LEU A 345 -17.00 37.28 -22.10
CA LEU A 345 -17.82 38.33 -21.50
C LEU A 345 -17.76 39.65 -22.27
N ASP A 346 -16.55 40.05 -22.68
CA ASP A 346 -16.32 41.28 -23.43
C ASP A 346 -16.58 41.13 -24.95
N SER A 347 -17.05 39.96 -25.40
CA SER A 347 -17.28 39.63 -26.82
C SER A 347 -16.04 39.83 -27.72
N GLN A 348 -14.84 39.63 -27.17
CA GLN A 348 -13.54 39.74 -27.86
C GLN A 348 -13.19 38.42 -28.55
N TRP A 349 -14.05 37.96 -29.45
CA TRP A 349 -13.95 36.65 -30.11
C TRP A 349 -12.67 36.45 -30.91
N ASP A 350 -12.17 37.49 -31.59
CA ASP A 350 -10.95 37.39 -32.39
C ASP A 350 -9.72 37.11 -31.51
N LYS A 351 -9.61 37.78 -30.37
CA LYS A 351 -8.52 37.55 -29.40
C LYS A 351 -8.62 36.20 -28.72
N LEU A 352 -9.85 35.78 -28.40
CA LEU A 352 -10.08 34.46 -27.82
C LEU A 352 -9.70 33.35 -28.82
N SER A 353 -10.08 33.52 -30.09
CA SER A 353 -9.72 32.59 -31.15
C SER A 353 -8.20 32.51 -31.34
N GLU A 354 -7.50 33.65 -31.32
CA GLU A 354 -6.04 33.71 -31.42
C GLU A 354 -5.37 32.97 -30.24
N ALA A 355 -5.79 33.25 -29.01
CA ALA A 355 -5.23 32.61 -27.81
C ALA A 355 -5.46 31.08 -27.78
N ILE A 356 -6.66 30.62 -28.17
CA ILE A 356 -6.96 29.18 -28.25
C ILE A 356 -6.20 28.52 -29.40
N TYR A 357 -5.97 29.24 -30.50
CA TYR A 357 -5.18 28.73 -31.62
C TYR A 357 -3.70 28.56 -31.25
N GLU A 358 -3.11 29.53 -30.55
CA GLU A 358 -1.72 29.45 -30.06
C GLU A 358 -1.52 28.24 -29.12
N GLU A 359 -2.41 28.03 -28.15
CA GLU A 359 -2.37 26.86 -27.26
C GLU A 359 -2.54 25.55 -28.04
N TYR A 360 -3.44 25.51 -29.02
CA TYR A 360 -3.63 24.33 -29.87
C TYR A 360 -2.35 23.98 -30.64
N GLU A 361 -1.68 24.96 -31.25
CA GLU A 361 -0.42 24.75 -31.97
C GLU A 361 0.69 24.27 -31.04
N GLU A 362 0.83 24.86 -29.83
CA GLU A 362 1.82 24.44 -28.85
C GLU A 362 1.60 22.98 -28.41
N ILE A 363 0.36 22.61 -28.11
CA ILE A 363 0.01 21.23 -27.74
C ILE A 363 0.20 20.27 -28.91
N SER A 364 -0.14 20.68 -30.14
CA SER A 364 0.08 19.88 -31.35
C SER A 364 1.56 19.59 -31.55
N GLU A 365 2.41 20.60 -31.45
CA GLU A 365 3.87 20.42 -31.56
C GLU A 365 4.40 19.50 -30.46
N LYS A 366 3.93 19.68 -29.22
CA LYS A 366 4.29 18.80 -28.10
C LYS A 366 3.85 17.36 -28.33
N THR A 367 2.69 17.15 -28.96
CA THR A 367 2.18 15.81 -29.33
C THR A 367 3.07 15.16 -30.38
N GLU A 368 3.54 15.92 -31.37
CA GLU A 368 4.51 15.42 -32.36
C GLU A 368 5.85 15.05 -31.73
N ARG A 369 6.39 15.91 -30.85
CA ARG A 369 7.62 15.60 -30.10
C ARG A 369 7.46 14.35 -29.22
N ALA A 370 6.32 14.20 -28.54
CA ALA A 370 5.98 13.01 -27.77
C ALA A 370 5.93 11.75 -28.65
N ALA A 371 5.37 11.84 -29.87
CA ALA A 371 5.31 10.73 -30.81
C ALA A 371 6.69 10.27 -31.30
N ILE A 372 7.63 11.21 -31.45
CA ILE A 372 9.04 10.92 -31.75
C ILE A 372 9.70 10.24 -30.56
N ALA A 373 9.60 10.84 -29.37
CA ALA A 373 10.22 10.36 -28.13
C ALA A 373 9.72 8.96 -27.71
N ARG A 374 8.47 8.60 -28.03
CA ARG A 374 7.89 7.27 -27.80
C ARG A 374 8.75 6.12 -28.34
N GLY A 375 9.49 6.33 -29.42
CA GLY A 375 10.33 5.32 -30.06
C GLY A 375 11.79 5.29 -29.57
N LYS A 376 12.13 6.11 -28.58
CA LYS A 376 13.51 6.43 -28.20
C LYS A 376 13.90 5.81 -26.87
N THR A 377 15.18 5.92 -26.54
CA THR A 377 15.79 5.54 -25.27
C THR A 377 16.08 6.79 -24.44
N LEU A 378 16.21 6.66 -23.11
CA LEU A 378 16.47 7.80 -22.21
C LEU A 378 17.74 8.59 -22.57
N THR A 379 18.70 7.99 -23.26
CA THR A 379 19.96 8.62 -23.67
C THR A 379 19.88 9.32 -25.02
N ASP A 380 18.78 9.16 -25.74
CA ASP A 380 18.61 9.79 -27.05
C ASP A 380 18.33 11.29 -26.88
N PRO A 381 18.91 12.15 -27.74
CA PRO A 381 18.75 13.60 -27.64
C PRO A 381 17.30 14.03 -27.81
N GLU A 382 16.47 13.27 -28.52
CA GLU A 382 15.04 13.55 -28.65
C GLU A 382 14.26 13.40 -27.33
N MET A 383 14.77 12.61 -26.37
CA MET A 383 14.19 12.56 -25.01
C MET A 383 14.54 13.81 -24.22
N GLU A 384 15.79 14.28 -24.33
CA GLU A 384 16.23 15.54 -23.70
C GLU A 384 15.52 16.75 -24.31
N GLU A 385 15.28 16.75 -25.62
CA GLU A 385 14.54 17.83 -26.31
C GLU A 385 13.05 17.86 -25.94
N PHE A 386 12.47 16.73 -25.55
CA PHE A 386 11.09 16.66 -25.10
C PHE A 386 10.87 17.28 -23.71
N PHE A 387 11.85 17.16 -22.81
CA PHE A 387 11.77 17.57 -21.40
C PHE A 387 12.38 18.94 -21.13
#